data_AF-A0A379C533-F1
#
_entry.id   AF-A0A379C533-F1
#
_cell.length_a   1.000
_cell.length_b   1.000
_cell.length_c   1.000
_cell.angle_alpha   90.00
_cell.angle_beta   90.00
_cell.angle_gamma   90.00
#
_symmetry.space_group_name_H-M   'P 1'
#
loop_
_entity.id
_entity.type
_entity.pdbx_description
1 polymer ?
#
loop_
_entity_poly.entity_id
_entity_poly.type
_entity_poly.pdbx_seq_one_letter_code
_entity_poly.pdbx_strand_id
1 'polypeptide(L)'
;MSLANIKISNNKNFAFKDIKNYLVENFLYNNETDCINILLNIYNIEESIENIFPRYVSLENLRLDIIKLYKEKRGIELIARNLSSLIHDDINRLELYLYLEGYRRGFNSSKLINKLEMIALNYLSIEELYSRKKLYNYEFKNKDVVIFKKELFKCLRRDRFTRSYISSIVRGVDKNLLRKKIFNINSHLDLQLVFSDDSSARFKEMNSYLSVNEISNLYKKILKFLYVDGYRILTNGYWDGINDKVMKRYK
;
A
#
# COMPACT_ATOMS: atom_id res chain seq x y z
N MET A 1 -27.49 1.57 12.33
CA MET A 1 -27.81 2.77 11.52
C MET A 1 -26.51 3.47 11.18
N SER A 2 -26.07 3.40 9.91
CA SER A 2 -24.82 3.99 9.47
C SER A 2 -24.93 5.51 9.40
N LEU A 3 -23.82 6.21 9.67
CA LEU A 3 -23.68 7.67 9.55
C LEU A 3 -23.97 8.21 8.13
N ALA A 4 -24.21 7.34 7.15
CA ALA A 4 -24.65 7.68 5.80
C ALA A 4 -26.09 8.26 5.78
N ASN A 5 -26.98 7.82 6.67
CA ASN A 5 -28.40 8.21 6.58
C ASN A 5 -28.73 9.56 7.24
N ILE A 6 -27.80 10.18 7.96
CA ILE A 6 -28.03 11.47 8.64
C ILE A 6 -27.58 12.67 7.78
N LYS A 7 -26.83 12.44 6.69
CA LYS A 7 -26.27 13.53 5.86
C LYS A 7 -27.01 13.83 4.56
N ILE A 8 -28.07 13.07 4.22
CA ILE A 8 -28.77 13.25 2.94
C ILE A 8 -29.70 14.47 2.96
N SER A 9 -30.06 15.02 4.13
CA SER A 9 -31.10 16.04 4.23
C SER A 9 -30.64 17.50 4.12
N ASN A 10 -29.35 17.86 4.02
CA ASN A 10 -28.98 19.29 3.95
C ASN A 10 -27.80 19.61 3.02
N ASN A 11 -28.12 20.38 1.98
CA ASN A 11 -27.30 21.21 1.10
C ASN A 11 -26.42 20.56 0.01
N LYS A 12 -26.93 20.71 -1.23
CA LYS A 12 -26.31 20.50 -2.52
C LYS A 12 -25.27 21.60 -2.82
N ASN A 13 -24.00 21.26 -2.66
CA ASN A 13 -22.88 21.70 -3.50
C ASN A 13 -21.67 20.85 -3.09
N PHE A 14 -21.61 19.61 -3.59
CA PHE A 14 -20.42 18.80 -3.41
C PHE A 14 -19.29 19.44 -4.21
N ALA A 15 -18.24 19.90 -3.53
CA ALA A 15 -17.03 20.31 -4.24
C ALA A 15 -16.43 19.05 -4.87
N PHE A 16 -15.74 19.20 -6.00
CA PHE A 16 -15.09 18.07 -6.67
C PHE A 16 -14.11 17.30 -5.77
N LYS A 17 -13.48 18.00 -4.82
CA LYS A 17 -12.68 17.40 -3.75
C LYS A 17 -13.48 16.44 -2.87
N ASP A 18 -14.74 16.76 -2.59
CA ASP A 18 -15.64 15.93 -1.79
C ASP A 18 -16.04 14.67 -2.54
N ILE A 19 -16.20 14.74 -3.87
CA ILE A 19 -16.44 13.59 -4.73
C ILE A 19 -15.24 12.63 -4.70
N LYS A 20 -14.02 13.15 -4.89
CA LYS A 20 -12.80 12.32 -4.80
C LYS A 20 -12.66 11.66 -3.42
N ASN A 21 -12.90 12.41 -2.35
CA ASN A 21 -12.85 11.85 -0.99
C ASN A 21 -13.90 10.76 -0.79
N TYR A 22 -15.13 10.97 -1.27
CA TYR A 22 -16.20 9.97 -1.21
C TYR A 22 -15.81 8.67 -1.93
N LEU A 23 -15.32 8.77 -3.17
CA LEU A 23 -14.87 7.60 -3.94
C LEU A 23 -13.75 6.85 -3.21
N VAL A 24 -12.77 7.58 -2.66
CA VAL A 24 -11.66 6.98 -1.90
C VAL A 24 -12.16 6.25 -0.65
N GLU A 25 -13.04 6.87 0.13
CA GLU A 25 -13.55 6.27 1.37
C GLU A 25 -14.35 5.00 1.08
N ASN A 26 -15.22 5.00 0.07
CA ASN A 26 -15.99 3.82 -0.30
C ASN A 26 -15.12 2.71 -0.90
N PHE A 27 -14.14 3.06 -1.73
CA PHE A 27 -13.17 2.09 -2.23
C PHE A 27 -12.39 1.43 -1.09
N LEU A 28 -11.81 2.25 -0.19
CA LEU A 28 -10.97 1.75 0.89
C LEU A 28 -11.77 0.96 1.92
N TYR A 29 -12.93 1.47 2.36
CA TYR A 29 -13.61 0.95 3.55
C TYR A 29 -14.85 0.11 3.25
N ASN A 30 -15.52 0.31 2.10
CA ASN A 30 -16.80 -0.34 1.79
C ASN A 30 -16.70 -1.40 0.69
N ASN A 31 -15.52 -1.60 0.10
CA ASN A 31 -15.30 -2.56 -1.00
C ASN A 31 -16.04 -2.26 -2.30
N GLU A 32 -16.29 -0.98 -2.55
CA GLU A 32 -16.88 -0.55 -3.80
C GLU A 32 -15.79 -0.39 -4.86
N THR A 33 -15.56 -1.45 -5.65
CA THR A 33 -14.54 -1.46 -6.72
C THR A 33 -14.84 -0.47 -7.84
N ASP A 34 -16.10 -0.12 -8.06
CA ASP A 34 -16.47 0.87 -9.07
C ASP A 34 -15.93 2.26 -8.72
N CYS A 35 -15.78 2.55 -7.42
CA CYS A 35 -15.21 3.82 -6.97
C CYS A 35 -13.77 4.01 -7.45
N ILE A 36 -12.95 2.95 -7.49
CA ILE A 36 -11.58 3.06 -7.99
C ILE A 36 -11.54 3.21 -9.51
N ASN A 37 -12.45 2.57 -10.24
CA ASN A 37 -12.54 2.73 -11.70
C ASN A 37 -12.92 4.17 -12.06
N ILE A 38 -13.88 4.76 -11.35
CA ILE A 38 -14.26 6.17 -11.52
C ILE A 38 -13.08 7.09 -11.17
N LEU A 39 -12.38 6.81 -10.07
CA LEU A 39 -11.21 7.58 -9.64
C LEU A 39 -10.09 7.56 -10.70
N LEU A 40 -9.81 6.39 -11.27
CA LEU A 40 -8.82 6.22 -12.34
C LEU A 40 -9.22 6.95 -13.61
N ASN A 41 -10.51 6.91 -14.00
CA ASN A 41 -11.00 7.66 -15.14
C ASN A 41 -10.86 9.17 -14.93
N ILE A 42 -11.16 9.67 -13.72
CA ILE A 42 -10.93 11.07 -13.37
C ILE A 42 -9.45 11.44 -13.52
N TYR A 43 -8.54 10.62 -12.98
CA TYR A 43 -7.10 10.86 -13.09
C TYR A 43 -6.59 10.78 -14.53
N ASN A 44 -7.15 9.89 -15.35
CA ASN A 44 -6.83 9.83 -16.77
C ASN A 44 -7.28 11.12 -17.49
N ILE A 45 -8.48 11.61 -17.23
CA ILE A 45 -8.97 12.85 -17.86
C ILE A 45 -8.15 14.07 -17.43
N GLU A 46 -7.86 14.22 -16.14
CA GLU A 46 -7.22 15.43 -15.61
C GLU A 46 -5.70 15.45 -15.80
N GLU A 47 -5.06 14.30 -15.62
CA GLU A 47 -3.62 14.20 -15.48
C GLU A 47 -3.04 13.27 -16.55
N SER A 48 -3.88 12.63 -17.38
CA SER A 48 -3.49 11.70 -18.42
C SER A 48 -2.55 10.61 -17.89
N ILE A 49 -2.91 10.12 -16.70
CA ILE A 49 -2.28 9.00 -16.01
C ILE A 49 -2.80 7.72 -16.65
N GLU A 50 -1.89 6.96 -17.26
CA GLU A 50 -2.17 5.71 -17.97
C GLU A 50 -1.24 4.61 -17.45
N ASN A 51 -1.71 3.36 -17.45
CA ASN A 51 -0.89 2.16 -17.18
C ASN A 51 -0.17 2.17 -15.82
N ILE A 52 -0.94 2.04 -14.74
CA ILE A 52 -0.48 2.02 -13.35
C ILE A 52 -0.16 0.57 -12.93
N PHE A 53 0.99 0.36 -12.27
CA PHE A 53 1.47 -0.97 -11.88
C PHE A 53 1.90 -1.03 -10.39
N PRO A 54 0.95 -1.02 -9.44
CA PRO A 54 1.26 -1.36 -8.05
C PRO A 54 1.88 -2.76 -7.96
N ARG A 55 2.72 -3.01 -6.94
CA ARG A 55 3.49 -4.25 -6.85
C ARG A 55 2.75 -5.39 -6.13
N TYR A 56 1.77 -5.08 -5.29
CA TYR A 56 1.02 -6.02 -4.46
C TYR A 56 1.91 -6.94 -3.61
N VAL A 57 2.96 -6.37 -3.02
CA VAL A 57 3.96 -7.12 -2.23
C VAL A 57 3.77 -6.95 -0.72
N SER A 58 2.86 -6.08 -0.28
CA SER A 58 2.69 -5.73 1.13
C SER A 58 2.36 -6.93 2.02
N LEU A 59 1.40 -7.76 1.60
CA LEU A 59 0.98 -8.92 2.37
C LEU A 59 2.07 -9.96 2.51
N GLU A 60 2.82 -10.23 1.44
CA GLU A 60 3.91 -11.21 1.50
C GLU A 60 5.01 -10.75 2.45
N ASN A 61 5.38 -9.46 2.40
CA ASN A 61 6.34 -8.89 3.35
C ASN A 61 5.82 -8.94 4.79
N LEU A 62 4.53 -8.68 5.02
CA LEU A 62 3.90 -8.77 6.34
C LEU A 62 3.93 -10.21 6.88
N ARG A 63 3.60 -11.19 6.02
CA ARG A 63 3.61 -12.62 6.35
C ARG A 63 5.00 -13.06 6.83
N LEU A 64 6.04 -12.70 6.09
CA LEU A 64 7.43 -13.00 6.45
C LEU A 64 7.84 -12.32 7.77
N ASP A 65 7.42 -11.08 7.98
CA ASP A 65 7.67 -10.32 9.22
C ASP A 65 7.03 -10.97 10.46
N ILE A 66 5.84 -11.55 10.30
CA ILE A 66 5.11 -12.24 11.38
C ILE A 66 5.75 -13.59 11.71
N ILE A 67 6.09 -14.38 10.67
CA ILE A 67 6.80 -15.66 10.85
C ILE A 67 8.11 -15.43 11.61
N LYS A 68 8.86 -14.38 11.23
CA LYS A 68 10.10 -14.02 11.91
C LYS A 68 9.89 -13.61 13.36
N LEU A 69 8.80 -12.90 13.67
CA LEU A 69 8.50 -12.42 15.02
C LEU A 69 8.20 -13.57 15.99
N TYR A 70 7.48 -14.59 15.54
CA TYR A 70 7.04 -15.73 16.36
C TYR A 70 7.67 -17.05 15.89
N LYS A 71 8.95 -17.02 15.47
CA LYS A 71 9.67 -18.17 14.91
C LYS A 71 9.65 -19.41 15.83
N GLU A 72 9.55 -19.20 17.15
CA GLU A 72 9.56 -20.27 18.16
C GLU A 72 8.15 -20.81 18.45
N LYS A 73 7.09 -20.16 17.95
CA LYS A 73 5.71 -20.56 18.17
C LYS A 73 5.31 -21.62 17.14
N ARG A 74 4.88 -22.78 17.62
CA ARG A 74 4.30 -23.84 16.78
C ARG A 74 3.02 -23.32 16.10
N GLY A 75 2.87 -23.62 14.81
CA GLY A 75 1.72 -23.19 14.02
C GLY A 75 1.77 -21.73 13.53
N ILE A 76 2.90 -21.02 13.69
CA ILE A 76 3.00 -19.62 13.25
C ILE A 76 2.75 -19.42 11.75
N GLU A 77 3.15 -20.36 10.90
CA GLU A 77 2.93 -20.27 9.46
C GLU A 77 1.43 -20.27 9.12
N LEU A 78 0.65 -21.10 9.81
CA LEU A 78 -0.80 -21.14 9.67
C LEU A 78 -1.43 -19.82 10.14
N ILE A 79 -1.01 -19.33 11.30
CA ILE A 79 -1.47 -18.04 11.83
C ILE A 79 -1.17 -16.90 10.85
N ALA A 80 0.05 -16.85 10.31
CA ALA A 80 0.47 -15.83 9.35
C ALA A 80 -0.32 -15.93 8.04
N ARG A 81 -0.59 -17.15 7.55
CA ARG A 81 -1.40 -17.39 6.36
C ARG A 81 -2.85 -16.96 6.55
N ASN A 82 -3.48 -17.39 7.66
CA ASN A 82 -4.88 -17.08 7.94
C ASN A 82 -5.07 -15.58 8.18
N LEU A 83 -4.14 -14.92 8.89
CA LEU A 83 -4.16 -13.47 8.99
C LEU A 83 -4.04 -12.81 7.61
N SER A 84 -3.06 -13.23 6.80
CA SER A 84 -2.83 -12.63 5.48
C SER A 84 -4.08 -12.75 4.61
N SER A 85 -4.76 -13.90 4.65
CA SER A 85 -6.04 -14.11 3.98
C SER A 85 -7.15 -13.21 4.53
N LEU A 86 -7.25 -13.07 5.85
CA LEU A 86 -8.30 -12.29 6.52
C LEU A 86 -8.28 -10.80 6.16
N ILE A 87 -7.08 -10.25 5.94
CA ILE A 87 -6.86 -8.83 5.64
C ILE A 87 -6.47 -8.58 4.17
N HIS A 88 -6.48 -9.61 3.33
CA HIS A 88 -5.90 -9.57 1.97
C HIS A 88 -6.42 -8.39 1.15
N ASP A 89 -7.74 -8.32 0.98
CA ASP A 89 -8.36 -7.31 0.13
C ASP A 89 -8.23 -5.90 0.72
N ASP A 90 -8.22 -5.77 2.05
CA ASP A 90 -8.03 -4.48 2.74
C ASP A 90 -6.64 -3.91 2.45
N ILE A 91 -5.61 -4.76 2.54
CA ILE A 91 -4.21 -4.33 2.31
C ILE A 91 -3.96 -4.05 0.84
N ASN A 92 -4.50 -4.86 -0.07
CA ASN A 92 -4.34 -4.61 -1.51
C ASN A 92 -4.99 -3.30 -1.95
N ARG A 93 -6.18 -2.97 -1.43
CA ARG A 93 -6.83 -1.68 -1.70
C ARG A 93 -6.03 -0.51 -1.14
N LEU A 94 -5.51 -0.64 0.07
CA LEU A 94 -4.62 0.35 0.67
C LEU A 94 -3.35 0.55 -0.18
N GLU A 95 -2.73 -0.54 -0.65
CA GLU A 95 -1.53 -0.48 -1.49
C GLU A 95 -1.81 0.24 -2.81
N LEU A 96 -2.87 -0.14 -3.52
CA LEU A 96 -3.27 0.53 -4.76
C LEU A 96 -3.50 2.03 -4.53
N TYR A 97 -4.27 2.38 -3.50
CA TYR A 97 -4.58 3.78 -3.21
C TYR A 97 -3.32 4.62 -2.90
N LEU A 98 -2.44 4.13 -2.02
CA LEU A 98 -1.21 4.85 -1.68
C LEU A 98 -0.26 4.96 -2.87
N TYR A 99 -0.22 3.95 -3.72
CA TYR A 99 0.57 3.98 -4.95
C TYR A 99 0.06 5.09 -5.87
N LEU A 100 -1.26 5.15 -6.12
CA LEU A 100 -1.88 6.16 -6.97
C LEU A 100 -1.65 7.58 -6.46
N GLU A 101 -1.80 7.80 -5.16
CA GLU A 101 -1.56 9.11 -4.56
C GLU A 101 -0.08 9.51 -4.62
N GLY A 102 0.83 8.56 -4.42
CA GLY A 102 2.25 8.76 -4.69
C GLY A 102 2.49 9.19 -6.13
N TYR A 103 2.02 8.38 -7.07
CA TYR A 103 2.17 8.56 -8.50
C TYR A 103 1.69 9.93 -8.96
N ARG A 104 0.45 10.29 -8.59
CA ARG A 104 -0.16 11.58 -8.92
C ARG A 104 0.69 12.77 -8.45
N ARG A 105 1.17 12.71 -7.22
CA ARG A 105 2.02 13.79 -6.65
C ARG A 105 3.38 13.87 -7.36
N GLY A 106 3.93 12.75 -7.78
CA GLY A 106 5.17 12.71 -8.57
C GLY A 106 4.99 13.27 -9.97
N PHE A 107 3.92 12.85 -10.65
CA PHE A 107 3.56 13.25 -12.00
C PHE A 107 3.28 14.75 -12.14
N ASN A 108 2.80 15.38 -11.06
CA ASN A 108 2.53 16.82 -11.01
C ASN A 108 3.71 17.65 -10.48
N SER A 109 4.86 17.04 -10.17
CA SER A 109 6.00 17.72 -9.55
C SER A 109 7.02 18.27 -10.57
N SER A 110 6.65 19.35 -11.27
CA SER A 110 7.44 19.90 -12.39
C SER A 110 8.92 20.13 -12.05
N LYS A 111 9.22 20.58 -10.83
CA LYS A 111 10.59 20.80 -10.37
C LYS A 111 11.43 19.51 -10.36
N LEU A 112 10.85 18.41 -9.86
CA LEU A 112 11.55 17.14 -9.78
C LEU A 112 11.64 16.45 -11.14
N ILE A 113 10.61 16.63 -11.98
CA ILE A 113 10.58 16.16 -13.36
C ILE A 113 11.71 16.79 -14.17
N ASN A 114 11.82 18.13 -14.15
CA ASN A 114 12.89 18.83 -14.86
C ASN A 114 14.27 18.40 -14.36
N LYS A 115 14.44 18.21 -13.05
CA LYS A 115 15.71 17.71 -12.49
C LYS A 115 16.04 16.30 -12.98
N LEU A 116 15.07 15.40 -13.03
CA LEU A 116 15.28 14.04 -13.54
C LEU A 116 15.63 14.05 -15.03
N GLU A 117 14.94 14.87 -15.81
CA GLU A 117 15.18 15.04 -17.24
C GLU A 117 16.59 15.56 -17.53
N MET A 118 17.06 16.58 -16.81
CA MET A 118 18.44 17.06 -16.93
C MET A 118 19.46 15.95 -16.63
N ILE A 119 19.22 15.15 -15.58
CA ILE A 119 20.08 14.01 -15.28
C ILE A 119 20.02 12.99 -16.42
N ALA A 120 18.84 12.71 -16.98
CA ALA A 120 18.67 11.75 -18.05
C ALA A 120 19.41 12.16 -19.33
N LEU A 121 19.31 13.42 -19.74
CA LEU A 121 19.96 13.95 -20.95
C LEU A 121 21.49 13.95 -20.88
N ASN A 122 22.08 13.88 -19.67
CA ASN A 122 23.52 13.70 -19.52
C ASN A 122 24.00 12.29 -19.90
N TYR A 123 23.10 11.31 -19.93
CA TYR A 123 23.44 9.89 -20.16
C TYR A 123 22.73 9.28 -21.36
N LEU A 124 21.64 9.89 -21.83
CA LEU A 124 20.80 9.38 -22.91
C LEU A 124 20.66 10.43 -23.98
N SER A 125 20.78 10.00 -25.23
CA SER A 125 20.44 10.81 -26.39
C SER A 125 18.93 10.97 -26.54
N ILE A 126 18.51 11.97 -27.31
CA ILE A 126 17.11 12.23 -27.61
C ILE A 126 16.47 11.03 -28.34
N GLU A 127 17.18 10.41 -29.30
CA GLU A 127 16.71 9.23 -30.05
C GLU A 127 16.46 8.01 -29.13
N GLU A 128 17.32 7.82 -28.13
CA GLU A 128 17.12 6.77 -27.12
C GLU A 128 15.90 7.05 -26.23
N LEU A 129 15.59 8.32 -25.93
CA LEU A 129 14.39 8.67 -25.17
C LEU A 129 13.11 8.41 -25.98
N TYR A 130 13.10 8.71 -27.28
CA TYR A 130 11.95 8.42 -28.15
C TYR A 130 11.68 6.91 -28.29
N SER A 131 12.73 6.09 -28.39
CA SER A 131 12.58 4.64 -28.58
C SER A 131 12.25 3.87 -27.30
N ARG A 132 12.55 4.43 -26.12
CA ARG A 132 12.33 3.76 -24.84
C ARG A 132 10.87 3.75 -24.41
N LYS A 133 10.45 2.62 -23.83
CA LYS A 133 9.13 2.51 -23.18
C LYS A 133 9.11 3.09 -21.77
N LYS A 134 10.20 2.93 -21.01
CA LYS A 134 10.38 3.34 -19.60
C LYS A 134 11.76 3.96 -19.41
N LEU A 135 11.88 4.86 -18.42
CA LEU A 135 13.11 5.58 -18.14
C LEU A 135 13.97 4.85 -17.08
N TYR A 136 13.67 5.05 -15.80
CA TYR A 136 14.42 4.51 -14.65
C TYR A 136 13.49 3.86 -13.59
N ASN A 137 12.36 3.28 -14.02
CA ASN A 137 11.36 2.70 -13.11
C ASN A 137 11.87 1.43 -12.40
N TYR A 138 12.65 0.57 -13.08
CA TYR A 138 13.03 -0.76 -12.55
C TYR A 138 14.53 -0.88 -12.24
N GLU A 139 15.41 -0.61 -13.19
CA GLU A 139 16.86 -0.77 -13.02
C GLU A 139 17.65 0.34 -13.68
N PHE A 140 18.65 0.85 -12.95
CA PHE A 140 19.59 1.84 -13.46
C PHE A 140 20.89 1.78 -12.66
N LYS A 141 22.02 1.78 -13.37
CA LYS A 141 23.37 1.78 -12.78
C LYS A 141 23.94 3.20 -12.63
N ASN A 142 23.25 4.21 -13.17
CA ASN A 142 23.69 5.61 -13.14
C ASN A 142 23.70 6.15 -11.72
N LYS A 143 24.89 6.50 -11.23
CA LYS A 143 25.10 6.98 -9.86
C LYS A 143 24.26 8.21 -9.54
N ASP A 144 24.16 9.15 -10.48
CA ASP A 144 23.40 10.40 -10.28
C ASP A 144 21.91 10.15 -10.08
N VAL A 145 21.33 9.22 -10.86
CA VAL A 145 19.92 8.82 -10.72
C VAL A 145 19.71 8.14 -9.36
N VAL A 146 20.65 7.30 -8.90
CA VAL A 146 20.58 6.64 -7.59
C VAL A 146 20.66 7.66 -6.46
N ILE A 147 21.58 8.62 -6.55
CA ILE A 147 21.72 9.71 -5.57
C ILE A 147 20.44 10.53 -5.54
N PHE A 148 19.93 10.95 -6.69
CA PHE A 148 18.72 11.75 -6.79
C PHE A 148 17.50 11.03 -6.20
N LYS A 149 17.30 9.74 -6.51
CA LYS A 149 16.22 8.94 -5.92
C LYS A 149 16.34 8.84 -4.40
N LYS A 150 17.55 8.62 -3.87
CA LYS A 150 17.81 8.56 -2.42
C LYS A 150 17.52 9.90 -1.74
N GLU A 151 17.94 11.01 -2.34
CA GLU A 151 17.63 12.36 -1.84
C GLU A 151 16.13 12.62 -1.81
N LEU A 152 15.43 12.32 -2.90
CA LEU A 152 13.98 12.44 -2.99
C LEU A 152 13.28 11.66 -1.88
N PHE A 153 13.64 10.39 -1.68
CA PHE A 153 13.02 9.54 -0.67
C PHE A 153 13.30 10.06 0.75
N LYS A 154 14.51 10.60 0.99
CA LYS A 154 14.87 11.23 2.26
C LYS A 154 14.06 12.51 2.51
N CYS A 155 13.85 13.34 1.48
CA CYS A 155 13.00 14.53 1.56
C CYS A 155 11.54 14.18 1.88
N LEU A 156 10.94 13.25 1.13
CA LEU A 156 9.56 12.79 1.35
C LEU A 156 9.38 12.18 2.75
N ARG A 157 10.38 11.47 3.26
CA ARG A 157 10.33 10.90 4.62
C ARG A 157 10.37 11.96 5.73
N ARG A 158 11.03 13.10 5.49
CA ARG A 158 11.11 14.22 6.45
C ARG A 158 9.89 15.13 6.38
N ASP A 159 9.24 15.19 5.22
CA ASP A 159 8.06 16.00 5.00
C ASP A 159 6.96 15.72 6.03
N ARG A 160 6.46 16.76 6.68
CA ARG A 160 5.44 16.64 7.72
C ARG A 160 4.10 16.23 7.13
N PHE A 161 3.76 16.74 5.95
CA PHE A 161 2.47 16.48 5.32
C PHE A 161 2.34 15.02 4.89
N THR A 162 3.35 14.48 4.21
CA THR A 162 3.43 13.07 3.84
C THR A 162 3.30 12.17 5.07
N ARG A 163 3.96 12.55 6.19
CA ARG A 163 3.87 11.76 7.41
C ARG A 163 2.49 11.77 8.06
N SER A 164 1.90 12.97 8.17
CA SER A 164 0.54 13.13 8.69
C SER A 164 -0.47 12.36 7.83
N TYR A 165 -0.31 12.45 6.51
CA TYR A 165 -1.19 11.82 5.53
C TYR A 165 -1.17 10.28 5.63
N ILE A 166 0.01 9.65 5.63
CA ILE A 166 0.11 8.18 5.78
C ILE A 166 -0.45 7.76 7.14
N SER A 167 -0.13 8.50 8.21
CA SER A 167 -0.66 8.24 9.55
C SER A 167 -2.20 8.30 9.58
N SER A 168 -2.82 9.29 8.93
CA SER A 168 -4.28 9.39 8.88
C SER A 168 -4.92 8.23 8.11
N ILE A 169 -4.35 7.83 6.98
CA ILE A 169 -4.89 6.72 6.18
C ILE A 169 -4.76 5.40 6.94
N VAL A 170 -3.60 5.12 7.54
CA VAL A 170 -3.38 3.90 8.35
C VAL A 170 -4.34 3.85 9.54
N ARG A 171 -4.59 4.98 10.22
CA ARG A 171 -5.59 5.05 11.30
C ARG A 171 -7.01 4.82 10.80
N GLY A 172 -7.35 5.30 9.61
CA GLY A 172 -8.66 5.04 8.98
C GLY A 172 -8.87 3.56 8.70
N VAL A 173 -7.89 2.92 8.07
CA VAL A 173 -7.90 1.46 7.78
C VAL A 173 -7.93 0.64 9.07
N ASP A 174 -7.15 1.01 10.08
CA ASP A 174 -7.17 0.37 11.39
C ASP A 174 -8.57 0.39 12.01
N LYS A 175 -9.16 1.58 12.13
CA LYS A 175 -10.44 1.80 12.78
C LYS A 175 -11.58 1.08 12.07
N ASN A 176 -11.60 1.14 10.74
CA ASN A 176 -12.73 0.68 9.94
C ASN A 176 -12.65 -0.80 9.58
N LEU A 177 -11.44 -1.36 9.42
CA LEU A 177 -11.25 -2.70 8.85
C LEU A 177 -10.46 -3.64 9.77
N LEU A 178 -9.25 -3.24 10.17
CA LEU A 178 -8.28 -4.20 10.69
C LEU A 178 -8.48 -4.55 12.17
N ARG A 179 -8.85 -3.58 13.01
CA ARG A 179 -8.91 -3.78 14.46
C ARG A 179 -9.76 -4.99 14.82
N LYS A 180 -11.01 -5.05 14.35
CA LYS A 180 -11.93 -6.15 14.67
C LYS A 180 -11.43 -7.49 14.14
N LYS A 181 -10.91 -7.51 12.91
CA LYS A 181 -10.38 -8.71 12.26
C LYS A 181 -9.19 -9.30 13.04
N ILE A 182 -8.23 -8.47 13.44
CA ILE A 182 -7.03 -8.92 14.14
C ILE A 182 -7.37 -9.41 15.55
N PHE A 183 -8.23 -8.71 16.29
CA PHE A 183 -8.61 -9.15 17.65
C PHE A 183 -9.45 -10.45 17.64
N ASN A 184 -10.16 -10.73 16.54
CA ASN A 184 -10.88 -11.98 16.35
C ASN A 184 -10.08 -13.04 15.58
N ILE A 185 -8.76 -12.90 15.43
CA ILE A 185 -7.96 -13.84 14.64
C ILE A 185 -8.13 -15.31 15.07
N ASN A 186 -8.29 -15.56 16.38
CA ASN A 186 -8.46 -16.92 16.91
C ASN A 186 -9.72 -17.61 16.38
N SER A 187 -10.79 -16.87 16.03
CA SER A 187 -11.98 -17.48 15.41
C SER A 187 -11.76 -17.87 13.94
N HIS A 188 -10.60 -17.51 13.37
CA HIS A 188 -10.19 -17.83 12.01
C HIS A 188 -8.96 -18.76 11.98
N LEU A 189 -8.57 -19.33 13.13
CA LEU A 189 -7.54 -20.37 13.20
C LEU A 189 -8.24 -21.72 13.16
N ASP A 190 -8.22 -22.38 12.00
CA ASP A 190 -8.69 -23.75 11.87
C ASP A 190 -7.83 -24.67 12.75
N LEU A 191 -8.47 -25.51 13.55
CA LEU A 191 -7.80 -26.55 14.33
C LEU A 191 -7.18 -27.56 13.36
N GLN A 192 -5.86 -27.68 13.37
CA GLN A 192 -5.16 -28.73 12.63
C GLN A 192 -4.77 -29.87 13.57
N LEU A 193 -5.10 -31.09 13.16
CA LEU A 193 -4.62 -32.32 13.78
C LEU A 193 -3.19 -32.59 13.30
N VAL A 194 -2.28 -32.82 14.24
CA VAL A 194 -0.88 -33.15 13.95
C VAL A 194 -0.60 -34.57 14.42
N PHE A 195 0.14 -35.34 13.63
CA PHE A 195 0.61 -36.67 14.03
C PHE A 195 1.63 -36.53 15.16
N SER A 196 1.42 -37.26 16.26
CA SER A 196 2.38 -37.36 17.35
C SER A 196 3.13 -38.69 17.27
N ASP A 197 4.45 -38.64 17.47
CA ASP A 197 5.32 -39.83 17.61
C ASP A 197 5.15 -40.52 18.98
N ASP A 198 4.34 -39.95 19.88
CA ASP A 198 4.03 -40.54 21.19
C ASP A 198 3.08 -41.74 21.03
N SER A 199 3.45 -42.87 21.65
CA SER A 199 2.71 -44.14 21.58
C SER A 199 1.32 -44.15 22.23
N SER A 200 0.90 -43.05 22.86
CA SER A 200 -0.37 -42.94 23.61
C SER A 200 -1.52 -42.29 22.82
N ALA A 201 -1.23 -41.52 21.76
CA ALA A 201 -2.24 -40.95 20.88
C ALA A 201 -1.66 -40.71 19.47
N ARG A 202 -2.36 -41.14 18.41
CA ARG A 202 -1.89 -40.97 17.01
C ARG A 202 -2.08 -39.54 16.47
N PHE A 203 -2.91 -38.75 17.13
CA PHE A 203 -3.23 -37.37 16.75
C PHE A 203 -3.24 -36.48 17.98
N LYS A 204 -2.58 -35.33 17.88
CA LYS A 204 -2.61 -34.26 18.88
C LYS A 204 -3.16 -33.00 18.24
N GLU A 205 -4.14 -32.38 18.89
CA GLU A 205 -4.63 -31.07 18.49
C GLU A 205 -3.51 -30.03 18.63
N MET A 206 -3.17 -29.35 17.54
CA MET A 206 -2.21 -28.27 17.61
C MET A 206 -2.92 -27.03 18.14
N ASN A 207 -2.66 -26.70 19.40
CA ASN A 207 -3.24 -25.52 20.03
C ASN A 207 -2.48 -24.27 19.54
N SER A 208 -2.82 -23.80 18.33
CA SER A 208 -2.18 -22.65 17.68
C SER A 208 -2.78 -21.30 18.10
N TYR A 209 -3.67 -21.26 19.08
CA TYR A 209 -4.28 -20.02 19.54
C TYR A 209 -3.23 -19.02 20.04
N LEU A 210 -3.50 -17.75 19.76
CA LEU A 210 -2.75 -16.63 20.31
C LEU A 210 -3.38 -16.20 21.62
N SER A 211 -2.56 -16.00 22.64
CA SER A 211 -2.96 -15.32 23.86
C SER A 211 -3.32 -13.85 23.57
N VAL A 212 -4.07 -13.23 24.47
CA VAL A 212 -4.45 -11.80 24.36
C VAL A 212 -3.23 -10.90 24.21
N ASN A 213 -2.13 -11.20 24.93
CA ASN A 213 -0.88 -10.45 24.84
C ASN A 213 -0.21 -10.61 23.47
N GLU A 214 -0.21 -11.83 22.91
CA GLU A 214 0.32 -12.07 21.57
C GLU A 214 -0.51 -11.35 20.50
N ILE A 215 -1.84 -11.37 20.59
CA ILE A 215 -2.73 -10.64 19.68
C ILE A 215 -2.44 -9.13 19.74
N SER A 216 -2.27 -8.57 20.94
CA SER A 216 -1.95 -7.15 21.11
C SER A 216 -0.59 -6.78 20.50
N ASN A 217 0.42 -7.64 20.65
CA ASN A 217 1.74 -7.46 20.04
C ASN A 217 1.69 -7.57 18.52
N LEU A 218 0.97 -8.56 18.00
CA LEU A 218 0.72 -8.74 16.57
C LEU A 218 0.04 -7.50 15.97
N TYR A 219 -1.02 -7.01 16.62
CA TYR A 219 -1.73 -5.80 16.22
C TYR A 219 -0.80 -4.58 16.12
N LYS A 220 -0.01 -4.30 17.16
CA LYS A 220 0.96 -3.19 17.15
C LYS A 220 1.99 -3.34 16.03
N LYS A 221 2.45 -4.56 15.78
CA LYS A 221 3.42 -4.86 14.71
C LYS A 221 2.82 -4.63 13.33
N ILE A 222 1.57 -5.06 13.09
CA ILE A 222 0.86 -4.81 11.83
C ILE A 222 0.72 -3.31 11.58
N LEU A 223 0.26 -2.52 12.56
CA LEU A 223 0.14 -1.07 12.38
C LEU A 223 1.47 -0.39 12.07
N LYS A 224 2.54 -0.80 12.76
CA LYS A 224 3.89 -0.30 12.48
C LYS A 224 4.36 -0.68 11.07
N PHE A 225 4.07 -1.91 10.65
CA PHE A 225 4.37 -2.40 9.31
C PHE A 225 3.64 -1.54 8.26
N LEU A 226 2.32 -1.38 8.38
CA LEU A 226 1.50 -0.61 7.43
C LEU A 226 1.94 0.84 7.30
N TYR A 227 2.35 1.44 8.42
CA TYR A 227 2.93 2.78 8.37
C TYR A 227 4.22 2.81 7.55
N VAL A 228 5.19 1.95 7.86
CA VAL A 228 6.49 1.91 7.16
C VAL A 228 6.32 1.56 5.69
N ASP A 229 5.49 0.57 5.42
CA ASP A 229 5.20 0.07 4.09
C ASP A 229 4.41 1.10 3.27
N GLY A 230 3.48 1.82 3.88
CA GLY A 230 2.77 2.92 3.26
C GLY A 230 3.70 4.01 2.71
N TYR A 231 4.81 4.34 3.41
CA TYR A 231 5.83 5.22 2.82
C TYR A 231 6.51 4.58 1.61
N ARG A 232 6.87 3.30 1.71
CA ARG A 232 7.55 2.59 0.62
C ARG A 232 6.68 2.59 -0.64
N ILE A 233 5.40 2.28 -0.50
CA ILE A 233 4.43 2.27 -1.60
C ILE A 233 4.30 3.67 -2.21
N LEU A 234 4.01 4.68 -1.37
CA LEU A 234 3.80 6.05 -1.82
C LEU A 234 5.05 6.61 -2.52
N THR A 235 6.23 6.39 -1.95
CA THR A 235 7.50 6.89 -2.53
C THR A 235 7.86 6.19 -3.84
N ASN A 236 7.56 4.89 -3.97
CA ASN A 236 7.72 4.18 -5.23
C ASN A 236 6.76 4.71 -6.29
N GLY A 237 5.47 4.86 -5.97
CA GLY A 237 4.50 5.49 -6.88
C GLY A 237 4.96 6.87 -7.31
N TYR A 238 5.43 7.70 -6.38
CA TYR A 238 5.97 9.03 -6.66
C TYR A 238 7.14 8.98 -7.65
N TRP A 239 8.06 8.04 -7.49
CA TRP A 239 9.18 7.85 -8.42
C TRP A 239 8.70 7.48 -9.82
N ASP A 240 7.77 6.54 -9.92
CA ASP A 240 7.20 6.10 -11.19
C ASP A 240 6.48 7.27 -11.90
N GLY A 241 5.70 8.06 -11.17
CA GLY A 241 5.02 9.24 -11.71
C GLY A 241 5.98 10.30 -12.29
N ILE A 242 7.12 10.55 -11.65
CA ILE A 242 8.15 11.46 -12.22
C ILE A 242 8.70 10.89 -13.52
N ASN A 243 9.09 9.60 -13.53
CA ASN A 243 9.69 8.95 -14.69
C ASN A 243 8.75 8.97 -15.90
N ASP A 244 7.50 8.60 -15.66
CA ASP A 244 6.50 8.49 -16.73
C ASP A 244 6.15 9.88 -17.27
N LYS A 245 6.14 10.91 -16.44
CA LYS A 245 5.96 12.30 -16.90
C LYS A 245 7.13 12.80 -17.74
N VAL A 246 8.38 12.44 -17.42
CA VAL A 246 9.54 12.73 -18.29
C VAL A 246 9.34 12.05 -19.63
N MET A 247 9.06 10.74 -19.64
CA MET A 247 8.87 9.98 -20.89
C MET A 247 7.73 10.53 -21.74
N LYS A 248 6.67 11.04 -21.13
CA LYS A 248 5.54 11.65 -21.84
C LYS A 248 5.90 12.94 -22.60
N ARG A 249 7.05 13.58 -22.33
CA ARG A 249 7.53 14.73 -23.11
C ARG A 249 8.14 14.33 -24.45
N TYR A 250 8.49 13.05 -24.61
CA TYR A 250 9.17 12.50 -25.77
C TYR A 250 8.29 11.47 -26.52
N LYS A 251 6.98 11.47 -26.29
CA LYS A 251 6.00 10.64 -26.97
C LYS A 251 4.85 11.51 -27.42
#